data_AF-A0A952HC72-F1
#
_entry.id   AF-A0A952HC72-F1
#
_cell.length_a   1.000
_cell.length_b   1.000
_cell.length_c   1.000
_cell.angle_alpha   90.00
_cell.angle_beta   90.00
_cell.angle_gamma   90.00
#
_symmetry.space_group_name_H-M   'P 1'
#
loop_
_entity.id
_entity.type
_entity.pdbx_description
1 polymer ?
#
loop_
_entity_poly.entity_id
_entity_poly.type
_entity_poly.pdbx_seq_one_letter_code
_entity_poly.pdbx_strand_id
1 'polypeptide(L)'
;MFRPSRLRRSPIALAGVALAGAAALAGAGILAGAPAVASPGGSHADHSDHTLTPIKHLVVIFDENVSFDHYFGTYPKAANTDGTTFTAAANTPRANTLASSGTLTNNPNLYAPKRLSSAQAVTCDQNHSYAAEQAAVDGGKMDQFVQKTETDTCTGAYGAPG
;
A
#
# COMPACT_ATOMS: atom_id res chain seq x y z
N MET A 1 -13.06 61.84 33.54
CA MET A 1 -12.75 60.52 32.94
C MET A 1 -12.66 59.51 34.08
N PHE A 2 -13.79 58.89 34.41
CA PHE A 2 -13.95 58.00 35.58
C PHE A 2 -13.59 56.56 35.21
N ARG A 3 -12.81 55.91 36.06
CA ARG A 3 -12.29 54.54 35.92
C ARG A 3 -13.11 53.63 36.85
N PRO A 4 -13.90 52.66 36.36
CA PRO A 4 -14.68 51.81 37.23
C PRO A 4 -13.87 50.64 37.78
N SER A 5 -14.27 50.27 38.99
CA SER A 5 -13.70 49.37 39.98
C SER A 5 -13.81 47.89 39.61
N ARG A 6 -12.76 47.11 39.91
CA ARG A 6 -12.78 45.64 39.88
C ARG A 6 -13.32 45.12 41.21
N LEU A 7 -14.41 44.35 41.16
CA LEU A 7 -14.98 43.64 42.31
C LEU A 7 -14.22 42.34 42.61
N ARG A 8 -14.17 42.03 43.91
CA ARG A 8 -13.34 41.02 44.56
C ARG A 8 -14.01 39.64 44.64
N ARG A 9 -13.12 38.66 44.77
CA ARG A 9 -13.22 37.22 45.10
C ARG A 9 -14.34 36.81 46.06
N SER A 10 -14.81 35.57 45.92
CA SER A 10 -14.66 34.52 46.93
C SER A 10 -15.00 33.11 46.40
N PRO A 11 -14.31 32.05 46.85
CA PRO A 11 -14.60 30.65 46.52
C PRO A 11 -15.51 30.00 47.59
N ILE A 12 -16.39 29.09 47.19
CA ILE A 12 -17.08 28.19 48.13
C ILE A 12 -16.73 26.76 47.74
N ALA A 13 -15.95 26.11 48.60
CA ALA A 13 -15.80 24.68 48.66
C ALA A 13 -16.84 24.13 49.65
N LEU A 14 -17.49 23.02 49.32
CA LEU A 14 -17.97 22.06 50.31
C LEU A 14 -18.10 20.68 49.67
N ALA A 15 -17.19 19.80 50.09
CA ALA A 15 -17.32 18.35 49.99
C ALA A 15 -18.29 17.85 51.06
N GLY A 16 -19.02 16.77 50.79
CA GLY A 16 -19.83 16.13 51.83
C GLY A 16 -20.70 14.95 51.38
N VAL A 17 -20.13 13.75 51.46
CA VAL A 17 -20.73 12.48 51.90
C VAL A 17 -21.83 11.82 51.04
N ALA A 18 -21.48 10.63 50.55
CA ALA A 18 -22.36 9.59 50.04
C ALA A 18 -23.09 8.84 51.18
N LEU A 19 -24.33 8.39 50.95
CA LEU A 19 -24.79 7.07 51.40
C LEU A 19 -26.05 6.59 50.66
N ALA A 20 -26.10 5.27 50.49
CA ALA A 20 -27.02 4.41 49.76
C ALA A 20 -28.54 4.69 49.86
N GLY A 21 -29.24 4.38 48.76
CA GLY A 21 -30.69 4.15 48.71
C GLY A 21 -31.08 3.37 47.46
N ALA A 22 -31.19 2.05 47.57
CA ALA A 22 -31.74 1.18 46.55
C ALA A 22 -33.23 0.90 46.85
N ALA A 23 -34.14 1.24 45.94
CA ALA A 23 -35.45 0.59 45.78
C ALA A 23 -36.21 1.11 44.53
N ALA A 24 -36.31 0.21 43.54
CA ALA A 24 -37.37 -0.02 42.55
C ALA A 24 -38.29 1.15 42.07
N LEU A 25 -38.17 1.47 40.78
CA LEU A 25 -39.32 1.78 39.92
C LEU A 25 -39.25 0.86 38.70
N ALA A 26 -40.05 -0.21 38.76
CA ALA A 26 -40.34 -1.07 37.63
C ALA A 26 -41.37 -0.39 36.71
N GLY A 27 -41.15 -0.49 35.40
CA GLY A 27 -42.22 -0.39 34.39
C GLY A 27 -42.27 0.91 33.60
N ALA A 28 -41.67 0.88 32.40
CA ALA A 28 -42.24 1.35 31.12
C ALA A 28 -41.09 1.75 30.18
N GLY A 29 -40.75 0.87 29.24
CA GLY A 29 -39.75 1.18 28.23
C GLY A 29 -39.33 0.01 27.35
N ILE A 30 -40.24 -0.94 27.06
CA ILE A 30 -40.05 -1.80 25.88
C ILE A 30 -40.37 -0.93 24.67
N LEU A 31 -39.43 -0.09 24.24
CA LEU A 31 -39.42 0.38 22.87
C LEU A 31 -38.95 -0.80 22.04
N ALA A 32 -39.95 -1.48 21.46
CA ALA A 32 -39.80 -2.59 20.54
C ALA A 32 -38.65 -2.33 19.57
N GLY A 33 -37.68 -3.26 19.57
CA GLY A 33 -36.76 -3.39 18.45
C GLY A 33 -37.56 -3.76 17.22
N ALA A 34 -38.02 -2.77 16.47
CA ALA A 34 -38.48 -2.99 15.12
C ALA A 34 -37.29 -3.57 14.34
N PRO A 35 -37.46 -4.66 13.58
CA PRO A 35 -36.43 -5.04 12.63
C PRO A 35 -36.25 -3.85 11.69
N ALA A 36 -35.01 -3.37 11.57
CA ALA A 36 -34.65 -2.46 10.50
C ALA A 36 -34.84 -3.24 9.19
N VAL A 37 -36.02 -3.11 8.59
CA VAL A 37 -36.22 -3.54 7.22
C VAL A 37 -35.36 -2.62 6.37
N ALA A 38 -34.31 -3.18 5.77
CA ALA A 38 -33.62 -2.50 4.68
C ALA A 38 -34.70 -2.25 3.61
N SER A 39 -35.15 -1.00 3.51
CA SER A 39 -35.86 -0.58 2.31
C SER A 39 -34.91 -0.86 1.15
N PRO A 40 -35.36 -1.46 0.03
CA PRO A 40 -34.61 -1.43 -1.22
C PRO A 40 -34.66 0.02 -1.71
N GLY A 41 -33.99 0.91 -0.98
CA GLY A 41 -33.97 2.33 -1.16
C GLY A 41 -32.98 2.62 -2.26
N GLY A 42 -33.53 2.84 -3.46
CA GLY A 42 -32.79 3.20 -4.65
C GLY A 42 -32.57 1.98 -5.54
N SER A 43 -33.37 1.88 -6.59
CA SER A 43 -32.80 1.45 -7.87
C SER A 43 -31.58 2.34 -8.08
N HIS A 44 -30.37 1.83 -7.85
CA HIS A 44 -29.20 2.46 -8.41
C HIS A 44 -29.50 2.52 -9.90
N ALA A 45 -29.69 3.74 -10.43
CA ALA A 45 -29.85 3.90 -11.86
C ALA A 45 -28.64 3.19 -12.48
N ASP A 46 -28.91 2.19 -13.30
CA ASP A 46 -27.86 1.46 -13.98
C ASP A 46 -27.18 2.42 -14.95
N HIS A 47 -26.16 3.11 -14.46
CA HIS A 47 -25.35 4.02 -15.25
C HIS A 47 -24.43 3.25 -16.21
N SER A 48 -24.50 1.92 -16.24
CA SER A 48 -23.75 1.12 -17.21
C SER A 48 -24.12 1.47 -18.64
N ASP A 49 -25.29 2.04 -18.94
CA ASP A 49 -25.67 2.38 -20.31
C ASP A 49 -24.84 3.53 -20.94
N HIS A 50 -24.10 4.30 -20.14
CA HIS A 50 -23.40 5.51 -20.62
C HIS A 50 -21.89 5.50 -20.30
N THR A 51 -21.14 4.62 -20.97
CA THR A 51 -19.66 4.61 -20.96
C THR A 51 -19.10 4.88 -22.35
N LEU A 52 -17.96 5.59 -22.45
CA LEU A 52 -17.29 5.85 -23.74
C LEU A 52 -16.78 4.56 -24.42
N THR A 53 -16.49 3.54 -23.62
CA THR A 53 -16.05 2.22 -24.07
C THR A 53 -17.07 1.16 -23.64
N PRO A 54 -17.03 -0.07 -24.17
CA PRO A 54 -17.87 -1.15 -23.67
C PRO A 54 -17.61 -1.57 -22.21
N ILE A 55 -16.54 -1.10 -21.56
CA ILE A 55 -16.17 -1.48 -20.19
C ILE A 55 -17.12 -0.81 -19.19
N LYS A 56 -17.85 -1.62 -18.41
CA LYS A 56 -18.83 -1.16 -17.40
C LYS A 56 -18.30 -1.17 -15.97
N HIS A 57 -17.37 -2.07 -15.69
CA HIS A 57 -16.76 -2.22 -14.38
C HIS A 57 -15.25 -2.31 -14.54
N LEU A 58 -14.53 -1.42 -13.87
CA LEU A 58 -13.08 -1.45 -13.79
C LEU A 58 -12.71 -1.85 -12.35
N VAL A 59 -11.99 -2.96 -12.23
CA VAL A 59 -11.33 -3.36 -10.98
C VAL A 59 -9.86 -3.00 -11.12
N VAL A 60 -9.36 -2.15 -10.24
CA VAL A 60 -7.94 -1.79 -10.21
C VAL A 60 -7.29 -2.49 -9.02
N ILE A 61 -6.29 -3.31 -9.32
CA ILE A 61 -5.43 -3.96 -8.32
C ILE A 61 -4.15 -3.12 -8.22
N PHE A 62 -3.86 -2.62 -7.03
CA PHE A 62 -2.67 -1.82 -6.74
C PHE A 62 -1.68 -2.68 -5.98
N ASP A 63 -0.70 -3.21 -6.70
CA ASP A 63 0.47 -3.85 -6.10
C ASP A 63 1.49 -2.77 -5.67
N GLU A 64 2.42 -3.14 -4.79
CA GLU A 64 3.34 -2.21 -4.13
C GLU A 64 4.81 -2.56 -4.39
N ASN A 65 5.68 -1.53 -4.36
CA ASN A 65 7.13 -1.61 -4.16
C ASN A 65 7.98 -2.46 -5.14
N VAL A 66 7.44 -2.88 -6.29
CA VAL A 66 8.18 -3.69 -7.28
C VAL A 66 8.25 -3.01 -8.64
N SER A 67 9.48 -2.86 -9.17
CA SER A 67 9.70 -2.26 -10.49
C SER A 67 9.36 -3.21 -11.63
N PHE A 68 9.16 -2.66 -12.83
CA PHE A 68 8.88 -3.47 -14.02
C PHE A 68 9.96 -4.52 -14.30
N ASP A 69 11.24 -4.14 -14.24
CA ASP A 69 12.35 -5.07 -14.52
C ASP A 69 12.53 -6.15 -13.43
N HIS A 70 12.05 -5.91 -12.20
CA HIS A 70 12.03 -6.94 -11.17
C HIS A 70 11.05 -8.07 -11.55
N TYR A 71 9.83 -7.76 -12.00
CA TYR A 71 8.85 -8.79 -12.39
C TYR A 71 9.06 -9.33 -13.81
N PHE A 72 9.42 -8.46 -14.75
CA PHE A 72 9.39 -8.77 -16.18
C PHE A 72 10.78 -8.71 -16.84
N GLY A 73 11.87 -8.50 -16.09
CA GLY A 73 13.21 -8.31 -16.65
C GLY A 73 13.67 -9.46 -17.56
N THR A 74 13.21 -10.70 -17.33
CA THR A 74 13.49 -11.84 -18.22
C THR A 74 12.29 -12.28 -19.07
N TYR A 75 11.16 -11.59 -19.01
CA TYR A 75 9.97 -11.93 -19.80
C TYR A 75 10.30 -11.99 -21.31
N PRO A 76 9.75 -12.98 -22.05
CA PRO A 76 8.88 -14.08 -21.61
C PRO A 76 9.65 -15.39 -21.35
N LYS A 77 10.94 -15.31 -21.00
CA LYS A 77 11.79 -16.49 -20.76
C LYS A 77 11.95 -16.74 -19.26
N ALA A 78 11.43 -17.87 -18.80
CA ALA A 78 11.70 -18.40 -17.47
C ALA A 78 12.91 -19.35 -17.50
N ALA A 79 13.64 -19.44 -16.39
CA ALA A 79 14.76 -20.37 -16.25
C ALA A 79 14.31 -21.84 -16.22
N ASN A 80 13.10 -22.12 -15.71
CA ASN A 80 12.53 -23.46 -15.57
C ASN A 80 13.41 -24.43 -14.74
N THR A 81 14.14 -23.91 -13.76
CA THR A 81 15.04 -24.67 -12.87
C THR A 81 14.49 -24.88 -11.46
N ASP A 82 13.53 -24.06 -11.03
CA ASP A 82 12.84 -24.17 -9.74
C ASP A 82 11.41 -23.60 -9.87
N GLY A 83 10.60 -23.78 -8.82
CA GLY A 83 9.22 -23.29 -8.80
C GLY A 83 8.35 -23.89 -9.91
N THR A 84 7.39 -23.09 -10.39
CA THR A 84 6.53 -23.45 -11.52
C THR A 84 7.20 -23.10 -12.84
N THR A 85 7.16 -24.03 -13.80
CA THR A 85 7.71 -23.78 -15.14
C THR A 85 6.79 -22.91 -15.98
N PHE A 86 7.39 -22.14 -16.90
CA PHE A 86 6.69 -21.31 -17.87
C PHE A 86 7.31 -21.45 -19.25
N THR A 87 6.46 -21.59 -20.26
CA THR A 87 6.83 -21.55 -21.67
C THR A 87 5.91 -20.57 -22.39
N ALA A 88 6.52 -19.58 -23.05
CA ALA A 88 5.78 -18.58 -23.81
C ALA A 88 5.02 -19.19 -24.99
N ALA A 89 3.87 -18.61 -25.34
CA ALA A 89 3.16 -18.97 -26.56
C ALA A 89 3.93 -18.48 -27.80
N ALA A 90 3.70 -19.10 -28.96
CA ALA A 90 4.47 -18.84 -30.18
C ALA A 90 4.47 -17.36 -30.63
N ASN A 91 3.40 -16.62 -30.36
CA ASN A 91 3.23 -15.22 -30.75
C ASN A 91 3.24 -14.26 -29.55
N THR A 92 3.90 -14.64 -28.45
CA THR A 92 4.04 -13.75 -27.30
C THR A 92 4.79 -12.46 -27.71
N PRO A 93 4.19 -11.27 -27.48
CA PRO A 93 4.82 -10.00 -27.83
C PRO A 93 6.14 -9.76 -27.09
N ARG A 94 7.00 -8.94 -27.68
CA ARG A 94 8.22 -8.46 -27.02
C ARG A 94 7.89 -7.28 -26.11
N ALA A 95 8.62 -7.18 -25.00
CA ALA A 95 8.63 -6.03 -24.12
C ALA A 95 10.05 -5.47 -24.00
N ASN A 96 10.19 -4.21 -23.56
CA ASN A 96 11.47 -3.63 -23.22
C ASN A 96 11.88 -4.09 -21.81
N THR A 97 12.67 -5.15 -21.75
CA THR A 97 13.12 -5.83 -20.53
C THR A 97 14.64 -5.89 -20.48
N LEU A 98 15.22 -6.19 -19.31
CA LEU A 98 16.65 -6.48 -19.15
C LEU A 98 17.20 -7.49 -20.17
N ALA A 99 16.44 -8.53 -20.47
CA ALA A 99 16.81 -9.55 -21.45
C ALA A 99 16.82 -9.02 -22.88
N SER A 100 15.90 -8.12 -23.23
CA SER A 100 15.81 -7.54 -24.58
C SER A 100 16.81 -6.41 -24.83
N SER A 101 17.16 -5.67 -23.77
CA SER A 101 18.10 -4.55 -23.83
C SER A 101 19.57 -5.00 -23.72
N GLY A 102 19.80 -6.21 -23.21
CA GLY A 102 21.14 -6.74 -22.96
C GLY A 102 21.75 -6.30 -21.62
N THR A 103 20.98 -5.62 -20.77
CA THR A 103 21.47 -5.14 -19.47
C THR A 103 21.59 -6.25 -18.42
N LEU A 104 21.16 -7.48 -18.70
CA LEU A 104 21.53 -8.63 -17.87
C LEU A 104 23.06 -8.83 -17.77
N THR A 105 23.80 -8.52 -18.84
CA THR A 105 25.27 -8.67 -18.87
C THR A 105 26.01 -7.33 -18.97
N ASN A 106 25.37 -6.31 -19.53
CA ASN A 106 25.98 -4.99 -19.76
C ASN A 106 25.34 -3.92 -18.86
N ASN A 107 25.15 -4.27 -17.59
CA ASN A 107 24.56 -3.37 -16.60
C ASN A 107 25.56 -2.30 -16.15
N PRO A 108 25.16 -1.02 -16.07
CA PRO A 108 26.07 0.06 -15.66
C PRO A 108 26.21 0.21 -14.13
N ASN A 109 25.31 -0.39 -13.34
CA ASN A 109 25.43 -0.38 -11.87
C ASN A 109 26.53 -1.34 -11.39
N LEU A 110 26.91 -1.20 -10.12
CA LEU A 110 28.00 -1.96 -9.49
C LEU A 110 27.79 -3.49 -9.55
N TYR A 111 26.54 -3.95 -9.52
CA TYR A 111 26.18 -5.36 -9.63
C TYR A 111 25.24 -5.60 -10.79
N ALA A 112 25.47 -6.69 -11.53
CA ALA A 112 24.54 -7.14 -12.55
C ALA A 112 23.26 -7.72 -11.93
N PRO A 113 22.10 -7.59 -12.60
CA PRO A 113 20.85 -8.22 -12.16
C PRO A 113 21.02 -9.73 -11.93
N LYS A 114 20.44 -10.24 -10.85
CA LYS A 114 20.47 -11.67 -10.50
C LYS A 114 19.07 -12.24 -10.44
N ARG A 115 18.94 -13.50 -10.83
CA ARG A 115 17.68 -14.23 -10.70
C ARG A 115 17.46 -14.62 -9.23
N LEU A 116 16.33 -14.19 -8.67
CA LEU A 116 15.79 -14.74 -7.42
C LEU A 116 15.08 -16.07 -7.70
N SER A 117 15.37 -17.07 -6.87
CA SER A 117 14.63 -18.35 -6.87
C SER A 117 13.31 -18.21 -6.13
N SER A 118 12.40 -19.18 -6.30
CA SER A 118 11.14 -19.20 -5.55
C SER A 118 11.32 -19.25 -4.02
N ALA A 119 12.47 -19.71 -3.53
CA ALA A 119 12.82 -19.72 -2.10
C ALA A 119 13.20 -18.31 -1.57
N GLN A 120 13.44 -17.34 -2.46
CA GLN A 120 13.86 -15.97 -2.14
C GLN A 120 12.76 -14.95 -2.46
N ALA A 121 11.50 -15.41 -2.51
CA ALA A 121 10.36 -14.58 -2.91
C ALA A 121 10.08 -13.40 -1.95
N VAL A 122 10.53 -13.50 -0.69
CA VAL A 122 10.46 -12.41 0.27
C VAL A 122 11.83 -11.74 0.32
N THR A 123 11.93 -10.52 -0.17
CA THR A 123 13.17 -9.73 -0.21
C THR A 123 13.15 -8.58 0.78
N CYS A 124 14.32 -8.04 1.13
CA CYS A 124 14.38 -6.75 1.81
C CYS A 124 13.74 -5.65 0.95
N ASP A 125 13.00 -4.76 1.60
CA ASP A 125 12.45 -3.57 0.95
C ASP A 125 13.58 -2.58 0.65
N GLN A 126 13.59 -2.07 -0.58
CA GLN A 126 14.61 -1.14 -1.03
C GLN A 126 14.21 0.30 -0.68
N ASN A 127 15.17 1.21 -0.59
CA ASN A 127 14.86 2.61 -0.34
C ASN A 127 14.20 3.23 -1.58
N HIS A 128 12.88 3.40 -1.49
CA HIS A 128 12.01 3.99 -2.50
C HIS A 128 11.61 5.44 -2.13
N SER A 129 12.46 6.14 -1.36
CA SER A 129 12.24 7.56 -1.08
C SER A 129 12.53 8.41 -2.32
N TYR A 130 11.72 9.46 -2.52
CA TYR A 130 11.79 10.33 -3.69
C TYR A 130 13.23 10.78 -4.04
N ALA A 131 13.98 11.29 -3.07
CA ALA A 131 15.33 11.79 -3.32
C ALA A 131 16.34 10.68 -3.66
N ALA A 132 16.19 9.49 -3.06
CA ALA A 132 17.05 8.35 -3.34
C ALA A 132 16.84 7.84 -4.77
N GLU A 133 15.59 7.70 -5.21
CA GLU A 133 15.27 7.26 -6.57
C GLU A 133 15.76 8.26 -7.62
N GLN A 134 15.56 9.56 -7.40
CA GLN A 134 16.09 10.59 -8.31
C GLN A 134 17.62 10.52 -8.40
N ALA A 135 18.31 10.28 -7.28
CA ALA A 135 19.76 10.12 -7.27
C ALA A 135 20.22 8.82 -7.95
N ALA A 136 19.45 7.73 -7.85
CA ALA A 136 19.75 6.45 -8.49
C ALA A 136 19.68 6.50 -10.02
N VAL A 137 18.70 7.26 -10.54
CA VAL A 137 18.54 7.52 -11.99
C VAL A 137 19.74 8.29 -12.56
N ASP A 138 20.43 9.09 -11.72
CA ASP A 138 21.62 9.88 -12.05
C ASP A 138 21.51 10.63 -13.39
N GLY A 139 20.44 11.41 -13.55
CA GLY A 139 20.21 12.18 -14.78
C GLY A 139 20.04 11.32 -16.04
N GLY A 140 19.62 10.06 -15.88
CA GLY A 140 19.39 9.10 -16.95
C GLY A 140 20.57 8.18 -17.25
N LYS A 141 21.67 8.26 -16.48
CA LYS A 141 22.79 7.29 -16.61
C LYS A 141 22.44 5.91 -16.06
N MET A 142 21.52 5.86 -15.09
CA MET A 142 20.99 4.63 -14.51
C MET A 142 22.05 3.72 -13.86
N ASP A 143 23.09 4.29 -13.25
CA ASP A 143 24.30 3.60 -12.76
C ASP A 143 24.53 3.73 -11.24
N GLN A 144 23.54 4.26 -10.50
CA GLN A 144 23.64 4.54 -9.05
C GLN A 144 22.59 3.82 -8.18
N PHE A 145 21.87 2.80 -8.68
CA PHE A 145 20.82 2.12 -7.91
C PHE A 145 21.36 1.39 -6.67
N VAL A 146 22.48 0.68 -6.82
CA VAL A 146 23.16 -0.02 -5.71
C VAL A 146 23.52 0.99 -4.60
N GLN A 147 24.09 2.13 -4.99
CA GLN A 147 24.64 3.11 -4.06
C GLN A 147 23.57 3.99 -3.39
N LYS A 148 22.40 4.15 -4.01
CA LYS A 148 21.37 5.11 -3.58
C LYS A 148 20.12 4.47 -3.01
N THR A 149 19.76 3.28 -3.49
CA THR A 149 18.49 2.63 -3.12
C THR A 149 18.66 1.29 -2.42
N GLU A 150 19.84 0.65 -2.52
CA GLU A 150 20.01 -0.69 -1.98
C GLU A 150 19.83 -0.75 -0.45
N THR A 151 19.15 -1.79 0.00
CA THR A 151 19.07 -2.23 1.39
C THR A 151 19.23 -3.75 1.41
N ASP A 152 20.44 -4.21 1.73
CA ASP A 152 20.85 -5.61 1.67
C ASP A 152 20.72 -6.35 3.02
N THR A 153 20.36 -5.64 4.08
CA THR A 153 20.29 -6.15 5.44
C THR A 153 18.91 -5.88 6.06
N CYS A 154 18.14 -6.94 6.29
CA CYS A 154 16.87 -6.90 6.98
C CYS A 154 16.57 -8.24 7.66
N THR A 155 15.61 -8.27 8.59
CA THR A 155 15.25 -9.48 9.34
C THR A 155 14.13 -10.24 8.65
N GLY A 156 14.30 -11.55 8.46
CA GLY A 156 13.22 -12.45 8.01
C GLY A 156 12.94 -12.46 6.51
N ALA A 157 13.78 -11.80 5.71
CA ALA A 157 13.70 -11.79 4.25
C ALA A 157 15.08 -11.99 3.62
N TYR A 158 15.10 -12.31 2.32
CA TYR A 158 16.33 -12.42 1.56
C TYR A 158 16.96 -11.04 1.34
N GLY A 159 18.19 -10.88 1.82
CA GLY A 159 19.06 -9.75 1.54
C GLY A 159 20.35 -10.27 0.94
N ALA A 160 20.68 -9.83 -0.27
CA ALA A 160 21.97 -10.08 -0.87
C ALA A 160 22.43 -8.85 -1.64
N PRO A 161 23.76 -8.63 -1.73
CA PRO A 161 24.30 -7.52 -2.51
C PRO A 161 23.94 -7.69 -3.99
N GLY A 162 23.31 -6.69 -4.59
CA GLY A 162 22.89 -6.75 -5.99
C GLY A 162 21.64 -5.96 -6.32
#